data_AF-A0A926ZCY2-F1
#
_entry.id   AF-A0A926ZCY2-F1
#
_cell.length_a   1.000
_cell.length_b   1.000
_cell.length_c   1.000
_cell.angle_alpha   90.00
_cell.angle_beta   90.00
_cell.angle_gamma   90.00
#
_symmetry.space_group_name_H-M   'P 1'
#
loop_
_entity.id
_entity.type
_entity.pdbx_description
1 polymer ?
#
loop_
_entity_poly.entity_id
_entity_poly.type
_entity_poly.pdbx_seq_one_letter_code
_entity_poly.pdbx_strand_id
1 'polypeptide(L)'
;MRRKRQSKPIWQQTRKRIWRRDRGKCQGPYCEDKPLGSLPLRHAHIDHIKELRYGGTNADSNLRTLCRFCHTLRANKSHQGMIAQALRDGVIPPHWRSLVWE
;
A
#
# COMPACT_ATOMS: atom_id res chain seq x y z
N MET A 1 5.00 16.16 18.47
CA MET A 1 6.12 15.92 17.51
C MET A 1 5.59 15.21 16.27
N ARG A 2 5.72 15.81 15.07
CA ARG A 2 5.32 15.17 13.80
C ARG A 2 6.30 14.03 13.47
N ARG A 3 5.82 12.79 13.36
CA ARG A 3 6.68 11.64 13.06
C ARG A 3 7.25 11.77 11.64
N LYS A 4 8.58 11.65 11.50
CA LYS A 4 9.30 11.80 10.23
C LYS A 4 9.31 10.49 9.45
N ARG A 5 9.34 10.61 8.11
CA ARG A 5 9.62 9.48 7.22
C ARG A 5 11.03 8.97 7.47
N GLN A 6 11.24 7.67 7.32
CA GLN A 6 12.58 7.08 7.38
C GLN A 6 13.43 7.57 6.20
N SER A 7 14.75 7.60 6.37
CA SER A 7 15.67 7.86 5.26
C SER A 7 15.51 6.79 4.18
N LYS A 8 15.88 7.12 2.93
CA LYS A 8 15.74 6.20 1.79
C LYS A 8 16.40 4.83 2.04
N PRO A 9 17.63 4.70 2.56
CA PRO A 9 18.24 3.39 2.84
C PRO A 9 17.47 2.57 3.87
N ILE A 10 17.06 3.20 4.97
CA ILE A 10 16.27 2.54 6.03
C ILE A 10 14.91 2.11 5.50
N TRP A 11 14.29 2.94 4.66
CA TRP A 11 13.02 2.61 4.03
C TRP A 11 13.14 1.42 3.09
N GLN A 12 14.23 1.30 2.30
CA GLN A 12 14.43 0.13 1.44
C GLN A 12 14.58 -1.17 2.23
N GLN A 13 15.26 -1.13 3.38
CA GLN A 13 15.35 -2.29 4.28
C GLN A 13 13.98 -2.63 4.88
N THR A 14 13.26 -1.61 5.35
CA THR A 14 11.89 -1.75 5.86
C THR A 14 10.98 -2.36 4.81
N ARG A 15 11.08 -1.92 3.54
CA ARG A 15 10.28 -2.46 2.45
C ARG A 15 10.50 -3.96 2.23
N LYS A 16 11.76 -4.39 2.18
CA LYS A 16 12.11 -5.81 2.05
C LYS A 16 11.59 -6.62 3.23
N ARG A 17 11.70 -6.09 4.45
CA ARG A 17 11.28 -6.76 5.68
C ARG A 17 9.76 -6.96 5.75
N ILE A 18 8.97 -5.92 5.50
CA ILE A 18 7.50 -6.00 5.49
C ILE A 18 7.01 -6.91 4.35
N TRP A 19 7.58 -6.80 3.16
CA TRP A 19 7.22 -7.67 2.04
C TRP A 19 7.48 -9.16 2.34
N ARG A 20 8.60 -9.48 3.00
CA ARG A 20 8.90 -10.87 3.44
C ARG A 20 7.92 -11.35 4.51
N ARG A 21 7.60 -10.50 5.49
CA ARG A 21 6.59 -10.80 6.53
C ARG A 21 5.24 -11.14 5.89
N ASP A 22 4.83 -10.34 4.92
CA ASP A 22 3.57 -10.52 4.18
C ASP A 22 3.68 -11.60 3.08
N ARG A 23 4.81 -12.32 3.02
CA ARG A 23 5.10 -13.42 2.10
C ARG A 23 4.84 -13.04 0.63
N GLY A 24 5.16 -11.80 0.26
CA GLY A 24 4.91 -11.27 -1.06
C GLY A 24 3.44 -11.33 -1.50
N LYS A 25 2.50 -11.24 -0.56
CA LYS A 25 1.06 -11.20 -0.82
C LYS A 25 0.50 -9.82 -0.45
N CYS A 26 -0.40 -9.32 -1.29
CA CYS A 26 -1.15 -8.10 -0.99
C CYS A 26 -2.07 -8.33 0.22
N GLN A 27 -2.06 -7.39 1.17
CA GLN A 27 -2.87 -7.40 2.39
C GLN A 27 -4.16 -6.55 2.25
N GLY A 28 -4.59 -6.27 1.01
CA GLY A 28 -5.82 -5.54 0.72
C GLY A 28 -6.99 -6.49 0.43
N PRO A 29 -8.24 -6.03 0.61
CA PRO A 29 -9.43 -6.88 0.60
C PRO A 29 -9.68 -7.55 -0.76
N TYR A 30 -9.25 -6.92 -1.85
CA TYR A 30 -9.44 -7.45 -3.21
C TYR A 30 -8.40 -8.50 -3.62
N CYS A 31 -7.53 -8.92 -2.70
CA CYS A 31 -6.44 -9.86 -2.99
C CYS A 31 -6.32 -10.98 -1.95
N GLU A 32 -7.32 -11.15 -1.08
CA GLU A 32 -7.30 -12.15 -0.01
C GLU A 32 -7.14 -13.57 -0.54
N ASP A 33 -7.75 -13.91 -1.67
CA ASP A 33 -7.65 -15.25 -2.27
C ASP A 33 -6.38 -15.47 -3.12
N LYS A 34 -5.52 -14.45 -3.26
CA LYS A 34 -4.31 -14.59 -4.08
C LYS A 34 -3.28 -15.48 -3.36
N PRO A 35 -2.52 -16.30 -4.12
CA PRO A 35 -1.50 -17.16 -3.55
C PRO A 35 -0.36 -16.34 -2.93
N LEU A 36 0.41 -16.97 -2.04
CA LEU A 36 1.64 -16.38 -1.51
C LEU A 36 2.62 -16.10 -2.66
N GLY A 37 3.40 -15.03 -2.56
CA GLY A 37 4.36 -14.62 -3.58
C GLY A 37 3.73 -14.03 -4.86
N SER A 38 2.40 -13.84 -4.92
CA SER A 38 1.72 -13.30 -6.09
C SER A 38 2.08 -11.84 -6.41
N LEU A 39 2.70 -11.12 -5.48
CA LEU A 39 3.09 -9.73 -5.63
C LEU A 39 4.62 -9.57 -5.51
N PRO A 40 5.33 -9.39 -6.65
CA PRO A 40 6.76 -9.12 -6.64
C PRO A 40 7.10 -7.84 -5.87
N LEU A 41 8.22 -7.84 -5.11
CA LEU A 41 8.66 -6.68 -4.32
C LEU A 41 8.76 -5.37 -5.13
N ARG A 42 9.15 -5.46 -6.40
CA ARG A 42 9.25 -4.30 -7.32
C ARG A 42 7.89 -3.64 -7.61
N HIS A 43 6.80 -4.40 -7.55
CA HIS A 43 5.43 -3.92 -7.76
C HIS A 43 4.68 -3.71 -6.44
N ALA A 44 5.28 -4.07 -5.31
CA ALA A 44 4.70 -3.90 -4.00
C ALA A 44 4.82 -2.45 -3.51
N HIS A 45 3.73 -1.94 -2.95
CA HIS A 45 3.68 -0.70 -2.20
C HIS A 45 3.66 -1.03 -0.72
N ILE A 46 4.61 -0.50 0.05
CA ILE A 46 4.58 -0.62 1.50
C ILE A 46 3.94 0.64 2.05
N ASP A 47 2.80 0.45 2.68
CA ASP A 47 1.85 1.48 3.02
C ASP A 47 1.61 1.51 4.53
N HIS A 48 1.42 2.72 5.05
CA HIS A 48 1.11 2.94 6.46
C HIS A 48 -0.40 2.74 6.68
N ILE A 49 -0.79 1.76 7.48
CA ILE A 49 -2.21 1.51 7.83
C ILE A 49 -2.83 2.79 8.38
N LYS A 50 -2.23 3.36 9.44
CA LYS A 50 -2.48 4.73 9.86
C LYS A 50 -1.34 5.61 9.36
N GLU A 51 -1.64 6.66 8.58
CA GLU A 51 -0.60 7.53 8.07
C GLU A 51 0.16 8.27 9.18
N LEU A 52 1.44 8.57 8.93
CA LEU A 52 2.29 9.33 9.87
C LEU A 52 1.68 10.68 10.28
N ARG A 53 1.01 11.38 9.35
CA ARG A 53 0.38 12.69 9.63
C ARG A 53 -0.80 12.59 10.60
N TYR A 54 -1.44 11.43 10.68
CA TYR A 54 -2.54 11.15 11.59
C TYR A 54 -2.05 10.45 12.88
N GLY A 55 -0.74 10.37 13.10
CA GLY A 55 -0.15 9.76 14.30
C GLY A 55 0.26 8.29 14.16
N GLY A 56 0.21 7.74 12.94
CA GLY A 56 0.76 6.41 12.66
C GLY A 56 2.29 6.33 12.83
N THR A 57 2.82 5.11 12.82
CA THR A 57 4.23 4.82 13.13
C THR A 57 4.93 4.07 11.99
N ASN A 58 6.27 4.01 12.01
CA ASN A 58 7.03 3.14 11.10
C ASN A 58 7.21 1.71 11.68
N ALA A 59 6.47 1.37 12.74
CA ALA A 59 6.48 0.02 13.29
C ALA A 59 5.81 -0.95 12.33
N ASP A 60 6.25 -2.20 12.36
CA ASP A 60 5.77 -3.24 11.45
C ASP A 60 4.27 -3.41 11.53
N SER A 61 3.70 -3.36 12.73
CA SER A 61 2.26 -3.46 12.96
C SER A 61 1.44 -2.37 12.27
N ASN A 62 2.05 -1.24 11.89
CA ASN A 62 1.40 -0.15 11.17
C ASN A 62 1.78 -0.11 9.67
N LEU A 63 2.52 -1.11 9.18
CA LEU A 63 2.92 -1.22 7.78
C LEU A 63 2.33 -2.46 7.15
N ARG A 64 2.02 -2.38 5.86
CA ARG A 64 1.51 -3.50 5.06
C ARG A 64 1.93 -3.45 3.61
N THR A 65 1.94 -4.61 2.98
CA THR A 65 2.18 -4.79 1.54
C THR A 65 0.88 -4.68 0.75
N LEU A 66 0.81 -3.77 -0.22
CA LEU A 66 -0.32 -3.62 -1.14
C LEU A 66 0.12 -3.68 -2.60
N CYS A 67 -0.74 -4.25 -3.45
CA CYS A 67 -0.64 -4.09 -4.90
C CYS A 67 -1.10 -2.68 -5.31
N ARG A 68 -0.79 -2.27 -6.54
CA ARG A 68 -1.20 -0.95 -7.05
C ARG A 68 -2.71 -0.73 -6.99
N PHE A 69 -3.51 -1.76 -7.30
CA PHE A 69 -4.98 -1.69 -7.24
C PHE A 69 -5.47 -1.32 -5.83
N CYS A 70 -5.12 -2.15 -4.83
CA CYS A 70 -5.55 -1.94 -3.46
C CYS A 70 -4.98 -0.63 -2.89
N HIS A 71 -3.71 -0.31 -3.18
CA HIS A 71 -3.08 0.92 -2.70
C HIS A 71 -3.75 2.18 -3.24
N THR A 72 -4.13 2.18 -4.53
CA THR A 72 -4.82 3.33 -5.14
C THR A 72 -6.22 3.57 -4.54
N LEU A 73 -6.92 2.50 -4.15
CA LEU A 73 -8.31 2.56 -3.70
C LEU A 73 -8.50 2.76 -2.19
N ARG A 74 -7.43 3.07 -1.44
CA ARG A 74 -7.57 3.41 -0.02
C ARG A 74 -8.41 4.67 0.17
N ALA A 75 -9.32 4.72 1.15
CA ALA A 75 -10.13 5.91 1.46
C ALA A 75 -9.32 6.96 2.23
N ASN A 76 -8.27 7.46 1.58
CA ASN A 76 -7.43 8.51 2.10
C ASN A 76 -7.10 9.51 1.00
N LYS A 77 -7.22 10.81 1.32
CA LYS A 77 -6.94 11.92 0.40
C LYS A 77 -5.54 11.86 -0.19
N SER A 78 -4.57 11.26 0.51
CA SER A 78 -3.21 11.10 0.00
C SER A 78 -3.07 10.10 -1.15
N HIS A 79 -4.01 9.18 -1.32
CA HIS A 79 -3.98 8.17 -2.38
C HIS A 79 -4.79 8.62 -3.62
N GLN A 80 -5.67 9.62 -3.48
CA GLN A 80 -6.49 10.16 -4.58
C GLN A 80 -5.66 10.65 -5.77
N GLY A 81 -4.44 11.14 -5.55
CA GLY A 81 -3.53 11.55 -6.64
C GLY A 81 -3.14 10.41 -7.60
N MET A 82 -3.33 9.15 -7.20
CA MET A 82 -3.02 7.98 -8.02
C MET A 82 -4.16 7.59 -8.97
N ILE A 83 -5.39 8.07 -8.73
CA ILE A 83 -6.60 7.61 -9.41
C ILE A 83 -6.53 7.87 -10.92
N ALA A 84 -6.19 9.10 -11.33
CA ALA A 84 -6.19 9.47 -12.73
C ALA A 84 -5.22 8.61 -13.56
N GLN A 85 -4.01 8.35 -13.06
CA GLN A 85 -3.06 7.47 -13.75
C GLN A 85 -3.50 6.01 -13.70
N ALA A 86 -4.05 5.55 -12.58
CA ALA A 86 -4.54 4.17 -12.46
C ALA A 86 -5.72 3.88 -13.40
N LEU A 87 -6.60 4.85 -13.66
CA LEU A 87 -7.65 4.76 -14.67
C LEU A 87 -7.06 4.67 -16.09
N ARG A 88 -6.11 5.56 -16.42
CA ARG A 88 -5.43 5.54 -17.73
C ARG A 88 -4.74 4.22 -18.02
N ASP A 89 -4.10 3.64 -17.01
CA ASP A 89 -3.36 2.38 -17.13
C ASP A 89 -4.27 1.14 -17.04
N GLY A 90 -5.59 1.32 -16.91
CA GLY A 90 -6.55 0.22 -16.75
C GLY A 90 -6.37 -0.58 -15.46
N VAL A 91 -5.67 -0.04 -14.47
CA VAL A 91 -5.46 -0.71 -13.18
C VAL A 91 -6.76 -0.75 -12.39
N ILE A 92 -7.49 0.38 -12.34
CA ILE A 92 -8.80 0.46 -11.67
C ILE A 92 -9.90 0.74 -12.71
N PRO A 93 -11.13 0.28 -12.50
CA PRO A 93 -12.23 0.53 -13.44
C PRO A 93 -12.85 1.93 -13.26
N PRO A 94 -13.63 2.44 -14.23
CA PRO A 94 -14.31 3.74 -14.12
C PRO A 94 -15.23 3.87 -12.90
N HIS A 95 -15.83 2.77 -12.44
CA HIS A 95 -16.70 2.71 -11.25
C HIS A 95 -15.93 2.56 -9.92
N TRP A 96 -14.62 2.87 -9.91
CA TRP A 96 -13.70 2.69 -8.78
C TRP A 96 -14.19 3.23 -7.43
N ARG A 97 -15.07 4.24 -7.42
CA ARG A 97 -15.59 4.84 -6.17
C ARG A 97 -16.30 3.81 -5.29
N SER A 98 -16.97 2.83 -5.89
CA SER A 98 -17.62 1.71 -5.18
C SER A 98 -16.62 0.69 -4.63
N LEU A 99 -15.36 0.76 -5.07
CA LEU A 99 -14.27 -0.14 -4.69
C LEU A 99 -13.27 0.54 -3.73
N VAL A 100 -13.61 1.73 -3.24
CA VAL A 100 -12.82 2.41 -2.21
C VAL A 100 -13.00 1.67 -0.90
N TRP A 101 -11.91 1.49 -0.17
CA TRP A 101 -11.89 0.70 1.06
C TRP A 101 -11.06 1.38 2.15
N GLU A 102 -11.42 1.10 3.41
CA GLU A 102 -10.94 1.72 4.66
C GLU A 102 -11.28 3.18 4.90
#